data_AF-A0A929CES9-F1
#
_entry.id   AF-A0A929CES9-F1
#
_cell.length_a   1.000
_cell.length_b   1.000
_cell.length_c   1.000
_cell.angle_alpha   90.00
_cell.angle_beta   90.00
_cell.angle_gamma   90.00
#
_symmetry.space_group_name_H-M   'P 1'
#
loop_
_entity.id
_entity.type
_entity.pdbx_description
1 polymer ?
#
loop_
_entity_poly.entity_id
_entity_poly.type
_entity_poly.pdbx_seq_one_letter_code
_entity_poly.pdbx_strand_id
1 'polypeptide(L)' 'MPEVKKIVIVGPAHPLRGGGMSTFNERLAKAFADRGDDVEIFSFSLQYPSILFPGKSQFTDEPAPEGIRIKSTINSI' A
#
# COMPACT_ATOMS: atom_id res chain seq x y z
N MET A 1 24.98 6.22 -14.16
CA MET A 1 23.99 5.63 -13.23
C MET A 1 22.61 6.04 -13.72
N PRO A 2 21.60 5.14 -13.73
CA PRO A 2 20.23 5.56 -14.03
C PRO A 2 19.81 6.66 -13.05
N GLU A 3 19.02 7.61 -13.53
CA GLU A 3 18.52 8.72 -12.74
C GLU A 3 17.55 8.19 -11.67
N VAL A 4 17.83 8.47 -10.39
CA VAL A 4 16.94 8.11 -9.28
C VAL A 4 15.66 8.93 -9.37
N LYS A 5 14.51 8.27 -9.48
CA LYS A 5 13.20 8.93 -9.50
C LYS A 5 12.58 8.97 -8.11
N LYS A 6 11.78 10.01 -7.86
CA LYS A 6 10.84 10.06 -6.73
C LYS A 6 9.48 9.59 -7.20
N ILE A 7 8.95 8.55 -6.57
CA ILE A 7 7.72 7.88 -7.01
C ILE A 7 6.75 7.79 -5.83
N VAL A 8 5.51 8.18 -6.04
CA VAL A 8 4.42 8.03 -5.08
C VAL A 8 3.38 7.11 -5.68
N ILE A 9 3.05 6.03 -4.97
CA ILE A 9 1.94 5.14 -5.31
C ILE A 9 0.79 5.46 -4.37
N VAL A 10 -0.38 5.78 -4.94
CA VAL A 10 -1.60 6.02 -4.16
C VAL A 10 -2.54 4.84 -4.37
N GLY A 11 -2.81 4.10 -3.32
CA GLY A 11 -3.63 2.90 -3.41
C GLY A 11 -3.55 2.04 -2.15
N PRO A 12 -4.42 1.02 -2.03
CA PRO A 12 -4.38 0.13 -0.88
C PRO A 12 -3.05 -0.61 -0.81
N ALA A 13 -2.58 -0.82 0.40
CA ALA A 13 -1.42 -1.63 0.76
C ALA A 13 -1.55 -2.01 2.24
N HIS A 14 -0.68 -2.88 2.72
CA HIS A 14 -0.58 -3.26 4.13
C HIS A 14 -0.72 -2.03 5.07
N PRO A 15 -1.51 -2.10 6.16
CA PRO A 15 -2.10 -3.31 6.75
C PRO A 15 -3.46 -3.71 6.18
N LEU A 16 -3.94 -3.07 5.11
CA LEU A 16 -5.21 -3.44 4.51
C LEU A 16 -5.14 -4.87 3.96
N ARG A 17 -6.28 -5.57 4.02
CA ARG A 17 -6.39 -6.98 3.65
C ARG A 17 -5.80 -7.23 2.26
N GLY A 18 -5.07 -8.34 2.16
CA GLY A 18 -4.48 -8.80 0.90
C GLY A 18 -5.54 -8.96 -0.19
N GLY A 19 -5.13 -8.76 -1.43
CA GLY A 19 -5.99 -8.78 -2.60
C GLY A 19 -5.26 -8.23 -3.81
N GLY A 20 -5.89 -8.30 -4.99
CA GLY A 20 -5.23 -7.94 -6.25
C GLY A 20 -4.53 -6.58 -6.23
N MET A 21 -5.19 -5.55 -5.69
CA MET A 21 -4.65 -4.19 -5.67
C MET A 21 -3.54 -3.97 -4.63
N SER A 22 -3.72 -4.43 -3.38
CA SER A 22 -2.70 -4.28 -2.33
C SER A 22 -1.40 -4.97 -2.72
N THR A 23 -1.52 -6.23 -3.15
CA THR A 23 -0.36 -7.04 -3.59
C THR A 23 0.30 -6.45 -4.84
N PHE A 24 -0.48 -5.89 -5.78
CA PHE A 24 0.07 -5.22 -6.96
C PHE A 24 0.86 -3.97 -6.58
N ASN A 25 0.30 -3.09 -5.74
CA ASN A 25 0.96 -1.85 -5.32
C ASN A 25 2.27 -2.12 -4.59
N GLU A 26 2.29 -3.10 -3.70
CA GLU A 26 3.50 -3.53 -2.98
C GLU A 26 4.55 -4.10 -3.93
N ARG A 27 4.17 -4.99 -4.86
CA ARG A 27 5.12 -5.53 -5.86
C ARG A 27 5.68 -4.45 -6.77
N LEU A 28 4.86 -3.49 -7.17
CA LEU A 28 5.30 -2.37 -8.00
C LEU A 28 6.26 -1.46 -7.23
N ALA A 29 5.95 -1.14 -5.97
CA ALA A 29 6.85 -0.37 -5.11
C ALA A 29 8.19 -1.10 -4.91
N LYS A 30 8.15 -2.41 -4.65
CA LYS A 30 9.36 -3.22 -4.55
C LYS A 30 10.19 -3.18 -5.84
N ALA A 31 9.58 -3.32 -7.00
CA ALA A 31 10.29 -3.25 -8.27
C ALA A 31 10.99 -1.89 -8.50
N PHE A 32 10.35 -0.79 -8.11
CA PHE A 32 10.98 0.54 -8.15
C PHE A 32 12.11 0.68 -7.12
N ALA A 33 11.90 0.20 -5.90
CA ALA A 33 12.93 0.22 -4.85
C ALA A 33 14.16 -0.62 -5.25
N ASP A 34 13.95 -1.82 -5.79
CA ASP A 34 15.01 -2.72 -6.27
C ASP A 34 15.78 -2.11 -7.45
N ARG A 35 15.14 -1.23 -8.24
CA ARG A 35 15.80 -0.43 -9.29
C ARG A 35 16.61 0.74 -8.73
N GLY A 36 16.44 1.07 -7.45
CA GLY A 36 17.13 2.17 -6.75
C GLY A 36 16.33 3.48 -6.70
N ASP A 37 15.04 3.47 -7.03
CA ASP A 37 14.18 4.65 -6.95
C ASP A 37 13.72 4.95 -5.51
N ASP A 38 13.46 6.22 -5.23
CA ASP A 38 12.87 6.70 -3.98
C ASP A 38 11.33 6.59 -4.06
N VAL A 39 10.80 5.43 -3.65
CA VAL A 39 9.37 5.10 -3.76
C VAL A 39 8.67 5.01 -2.41
N GLU A 40 7.44 5.50 -2.33
CA GLU A 40 6.59 5.41 -1.14
C GLU A 40 5.13 5.18 -1.53
N ILE A 41 4.42 4.36 -0.74
CA ILE A 41 2.99 4.12 -0.90
C ILE A 41 2.21 4.97 0.10
N PHE A 42 1.22 5.71 -0.37
CA PHE A 42 0.19 6.34 0.45
C PHE A 42 -1.10 5.51 0.35
N SER A 43 -1.41 4.84 1.46
CA SER A 43 -2.53 3.92 1.61
C SER A 43 -3.67 4.52 2.43
N PHE A 44 -4.79 3.81 2.44
CA PHE A 44 -5.98 4.19 3.18
C PHE A 44 -5.85 3.76 4.66
N SER A 45 -6.11 4.70 5.55
CA SER A 45 -6.42 4.42 6.96
C SER A 45 -7.84 3.86 7.12
N LEU A 46 -8.74 4.24 6.22
CA LEU A 46 -10.10 3.70 6.12
C LEU A 46 -10.46 3.51 4.65
N GLN A 47 -10.56 2.25 4.21
CA GLN A 47 -10.98 1.89 2.85
C GLN A 47 -12.41 1.33 2.81
N TYR A 48 -12.80 0.57 3.84
CA TYR A 48 -14.11 -0.07 3.93
C TYR A 48 -14.80 0.34 5.22
N PRO A 49 -15.54 1.47 5.23
CA PRO A 49 -16.33 1.89 6.38
C PRO A 49 -17.31 0.80 6.81
N SER A 50 -17.34 0.47 8.10
CA SER A 50 -18.16 -0.62 8.65
C SER A 50 -19.67 -0.41 8.43
N ILE A 51 -20.11 0.84 8.30
CA ILE A 51 -21.50 1.19 7.99
C ILE A 51 -21.93 0.73 6.58
N LEU A 52 -20.99 0.69 5.62
CA LEU A 52 -21.25 0.26 4.24
C LEU A 52 -20.84 -1.19 3.98
N PHE A 53 -19.86 -1.71 4.73
CA PHE A 53 -19.27 -3.04 4.53
C PHE A 53 -19.19 -3.81 5.86
N PRO A 54 -20.32 -4.27 6.42
CA PRO A 54 -20.33 -5.01 7.67
C PRO A 54 -19.74 -6.42 7.52
N GLY A 55 -19.23 -6.97 8.63
CA GLY A 55 -18.92 -8.40 8.77
C GLY A 55 -17.51 -8.86 8.34
N LYS A 56 -16.68 -8.00 7.75
CA LYS A 56 -15.26 -8.34 7.47
C LYS A 56 -14.32 -7.23 7.91
N SER A 57 -13.21 -7.61 8.55
CA SER A 57 -12.12 -6.67 8.82
C SER A 57 -11.54 -6.13 7.52
N GLN A 58 -11.11 -4.88 7.51
CA GLN A 58 -10.32 -4.31 6.42
C GLN A 58 -8.84 -4.64 6.54
N PHE A 59 -8.38 -5.21 7.65
CA PHE A 59 -6.96 -5.48 7.91
C PHE A 59 -6.60 -6.95 7.69
N THR A 60 -5.33 -7.21 7.39
CA THR A 60 -4.71 -8.55 7.38
C THR A 60 -3.86 -8.77 8.62
N ASP A 61 -3.65 -10.03 8.99
CA ASP A 61 -2.67 -10.45 10.00
C ASP A 61 -1.34 -10.89 9.34
N GLU A 62 -1.25 -10.82 8.01
CA GLU A 62 -0.01 -11.06 7.28
C GLU A 62 1.05 -10.01 7.62
N PRO A 63 2.34 -10.36 7.63
CA PRO A 63 3.41 -9.42 7.92
C PRO A 63 3.50 -8.33 6.84
N ALA A 64 3.95 -7.15 7.25
CA ALA A 64 4.25 -6.07 6.32
C ALA A 64 5.35 -6.49 5.31
N PRO A 65 5.30 -6.01 4.06
CA PRO A 65 6.34 -6.30 3.08
C PRO A 65 7.67 -5.64 3.47
N GLU A 66 8.76 -6.38 3.32
CA GLU A 66 10.10 -5.88 3.64
C GLU A 66 10.59 -4.84 2.61
N GLY A 67 11.25 -3.79 3.11
CA GLY A 67 11.90 -2.80 2.26
C GLY A 67 10.95 -1.82 1.54
N ILE A 68 9.65 -1.83 1.86
CA ILE A 68 8.66 -0.93 1.28
C ILE A 68 8.19 0.08 2.33
N ARG A 69 8.20 1.37 1.98
CA ARG A 69 7.61 2.43 2.82
C ARG A 69 6.14 2.59 2.48
N ILE A 70 5.28 2.44 3.50
CA ILE A 70 3.83 2.56 3.37
C ILE A 70 3.31 3.51 4.46
N LYS A 71 2.51 4.48 4.08
CA LYS A 71 1.86 5.45 4.97
C LYS A 71 0.35 5.34 4.88
N SER A 72 -0.31 4.98 5.98
CA SER A 72 -1.78 4.95 6.07
C SER A 72 -2.31 6.34 6.40
N THR A 73 -2.81 7.07 5.41
CA THR A 73 -3.15 8.50 5.55
C THR A 73 -4.51 8.88 4.96
N ILE A 74 -5.02 8.13 4.00
CA ILE A 74 -6.24 8.49 3.28
C ILE A 74 -7.45 7.97 4.03
N ASN A 75 -8.50 8.79 4.16
CA ASN A 75 -9.80 8.36 4.66
C ASN A 75 -10.80 8.40 3.50
N SER A 76 -11.58 7.33 3.29
CA SER A 76 -12.62 7.27 2.26
C SER A 76 -13.89 8.08 2.58
N ILE A 77 -13.92 8.78 3.71
CA ILE A 77 -14.99 9.69 4.15
C ILE A 77 -14.39 11.06 4.47
#